data_AF-A0A2N2PCB3-F1
#
_entry.id   AF-A0A2N2PCB3-F1
#
_cell.length_a   1.000
_cell.length_b   1.000
_cell.length_c   1.000
_cell.angle_alpha   90.00
_cell.angle_beta   90.00
_cell.angle_gamma   90.00
#
_symmetry.space_group_name_H-M   'P 1'
#
loop_
_entity.id
_entity.type
_entity.pdbx_description
1 polymer ?
#
loop_
_entity_poly.entity_id
_entity_poly.type
_entity_poly.pdbx_seq_one_letter_code
_entity_poly.pdbx_strand_id
1 'polypeptide(L)'
;MLLNQDPMKHSDPMAFLLTDYQHWVHLYKLQSKTIQRFLDIQARNLSQYLIKPLHQFRFNLPDQVICGEGIEINSHKAQIVPAELREQTIGGLFERLNKNTINVTLRETLNELEASINPAVATSAGLIRFTTAMYLVYNQLPEGRTVHYHTAEDEEIPSIPNEDPSQHGSAITEATDAIVEEEQQSSAETVGELQVPYVPAARRFYLPQWVAFDAEDRLLVSSLEEGETYIHSMQEFLHTLHLAVSLGSYMLADEQYQRKRYGILGQLVNQGRAMARFETKQIISTIQKRALDNTLNRGLSLSLPYFDDQTLVIKTYEFQVIPAGRIMFVPAFVVRASRHEQAKVAQDTRLSPSTRNHLLILLELLENAFSDMSA
;
A
#
# COMPACT_ATOMS: atom_id res chain seq x y z
N MET A 1 -12.36 -29.58 -46.05
CA MET A 1 -12.57 -28.16 -45.71
C MET A 1 -13.42 -28.12 -44.45
N LEU A 2 -12.79 -28.14 -43.28
CA LEU A 2 -13.31 -27.60 -42.03
C LEU A 2 -12.08 -27.40 -41.15
N LEU A 3 -11.73 -26.12 -41.03
CA LEU A 3 -10.58 -25.58 -40.33
C LEU A 3 -10.73 -25.75 -38.83
N ASN A 4 -9.58 -26.04 -38.19
CA ASN A 4 -9.09 -25.49 -36.94
C ASN A 4 -10.10 -25.06 -35.88
N GLN A 5 -10.03 -25.70 -34.71
CA GLN A 5 -9.88 -24.95 -33.47
C GLN A 5 -8.78 -25.59 -32.63
N ASP A 6 -7.65 -24.90 -32.56
CA ASP A 6 -6.56 -25.17 -31.62
C ASP A 6 -7.09 -25.17 -30.17
N PRO A 7 -6.72 -26.15 -29.32
CA PRO A 7 -7.04 -26.14 -27.89
C PRO A 7 -6.15 -25.17 -27.07
N MET A 8 -5.38 -24.31 -27.73
CA MET A 8 -4.46 -23.34 -27.12
C MET A 8 -4.87 -21.89 -27.45
N LYS A 9 -6.13 -21.54 -27.22
CA LYS A 9 -6.46 -20.12 -26.99
C LYS A 9 -5.84 -19.76 -25.64
N HIS A 10 -4.87 -18.84 -25.66
CA HIS A 10 -4.29 -18.22 -24.48
C HIS A 10 -5.36 -17.99 -23.41
N SER A 11 -5.35 -18.80 -22.35
CA SER A 11 -6.22 -18.62 -21.20
C SER A 11 -5.84 -17.28 -20.59
N ASP A 12 -6.73 -16.30 -20.67
CA ASP A 12 -6.55 -15.02 -19.98
C ASP A 12 -6.24 -15.30 -18.49
N PRO A 13 -5.04 -14.96 -17.98
CA PRO A 13 -4.68 -15.21 -16.59
C PRO A 13 -5.71 -14.63 -15.61
N MET A 14 -6.33 -13.50 -15.96
CA MET A 14 -7.38 -12.90 -15.14
C MET A 14 -8.66 -13.73 -15.11
N ALA A 15 -9.03 -14.36 -16.23
CA ALA A 15 -10.19 -15.26 -16.27
C ALA A 15 -9.98 -16.49 -15.37
N PHE A 16 -8.74 -17.01 -15.31
CA PHE A 16 -8.39 -18.08 -14.38
C PHE A 16 -8.52 -17.65 -12.92
N LEU A 17 -7.92 -16.51 -12.54
CA LEU A 17 -8.00 -15.96 -11.18
C LEU A 17 -9.44 -15.65 -10.76
N LEU A 18 -10.27 -15.14 -11.68
CA LEU A 18 -11.69 -14.89 -11.43
C LEU A 18 -12.46 -16.19 -11.17
N THR A 19 -12.18 -17.25 -11.93
CA THR A 19 -12.80 -18.55 -11.73
C THR A 19 -12.45 -19.14 -10.37
N ASP A 20 -11.17 -19.05 -9.98
CA ASP A 20 -10.68 -19.50 -8.67
C ASP A 20 -11.30 -18.68 -7.52
N TYR A 21 -11.35 -17.35 -7.65
CA TYR A 21 -12.05 -16.48 -6.70
C TYR A 21 -13.53 -16.87 -6.54
N GLN A 22 -14.24 -17.05 -7.64
CA GLN A 22 -15.67 -17.43 -7.63
C GLN A 22 -15.90 -18.81 -7.00
N HIS A 23 -14.99 -19.75 -7.23
CA HIS A 23 -15.03 -21.07 -6.61
C HIS A 23 -15.00 -20.95 -5.07
N TRP A 24 -14.05 -20.21 -4.51
CA TRP A 24 -13.94 -20.03 -3.06
C TRP A 24 -15.11 -19.24 -2.46
N VAL A 25 -15.57 -18.18 -3.15
CA VAL A 25 -16.77 -17.44 -2.75
C VAL A 25 -17.99 -18.37 -2.66
N HIS A 26 -18.18 -19.23 -3.65
CA HIS A 26 -19.27 -20.19 -3.67
C HIS A 26 -19.14 -21.19 -2.52
N LEU A 27 -17.96 -21.80 -2.37
CA LEU A 27 -17.71 -22.83 -1.36
C LEU A 27 -17.86 -22.31 0.07
N TYR A 28 -17.45 -21.06 0.33
CA TYR A 28 -17.68 -20.39 1.61
C TYR A 28 -19.19 -20.19 1.87
N LYS A 29 -19.95 -19.75 0.86
CA LYS A 29 -21.42 -19.55 0.97
C LYS A 29 -22.18 -20.84 1.21
N LEU A 30 -21.68 -21.98 0.72
CA LEU A 30 -22.27 -23.30 0.99
C LEU A 30 -22.15 -23.73 2.45
N GLN A 31 -21.14 -23.24 3.19
CA GLN A 31 -20.95 -23.62 4.59
C GLN A 31 -22.11 -23.16 5.48
N SER A 32 -22.34 -23.87 6.58
CA SER A 32 -23.30 -23.43 7.58
C SER A 32 -22.86 -22.10 8.22
N LYS A 33 -23.82 -21.32 8.72
CA LYS A 33 -23.54 -20.05 9.43
C LYS A 33 -22.57 -20.22 10.61
N THR A 34 -22.61 -21.36 11.28
CA THR A 34 -21.70 -21.67 12.39
C THR A 34 -20.26 -21.80 11.90
N ILE A 35 -20.06 -22.51 10.78
CA ILE A 35 -18.73 -22.68 10.17
C ILE A 35 -18.24 -21.37 9.57
N GLN A 36 -19.09 -20.59 8.89
CA GLN A 36 -18.71 -19.25 8.39
C GLN A 36 -18.19 -18.36 9.53
N ARG A 37 -18.95 -18.25 10.63
CA ARG A 37 -18.51 -17.49 11.81
C ARG A 37 -17.21 -18.01 12.41
N PHE A 38 -17.04 -19.34 12.47
CA PHE A 38 -15.79 -19.93 12.93
C PHE A 38 -14.62 -19.50 12.04
N LEU A 39 -14.78 -19.59 10.72
CA LEU A 39 -13.76 -19.18 9.75
C LEU A 39 -13.46 -17.67 9.84
N ASP A 40 -14.47 -16.83 10.09
CA ASP A 40 -14.29 -15.38 10.25
C ASP A 40 -13.50 -15.05 11.52
N ILE A 41 -13.74 -15.79 12.62
CA ILE A 41 -12.97 -15.65 13.86
C ILE A 41 -11.51 -16.09 13.64
N GLN A 42 -11.29 -17.21 12.94
CA GLN A 42 -9.94 -17.65 12.59
C GLN A 42 -9.23 -16.62 11.70
N ALA A 43 -9.92 -16.11 10.67
CA ALA A 43 -9.41 -15.08 9.76
C ALA A 43 -8.97 -13.81 10.51
N ARG A 44 -9.80 -13.33 11.45
CA ARG A 44 -9.47 -12.17 12.29
C ARG A 44 -8.21 -12.39 13.12
N ASN A 45 -8.07 -13.56 13.74
CA ASN A 45 -6.90 -13.87 14.55
C ASN A 45 -5.65 -13.98 13.67
N LEU A 46 -5.74 -14.70 12.55
CA LEU A 46 -4.66 -14.85 11.58
C LEU A 46 -4.20 -13.51 11.01
N SER A 47 -5.14 -12.63 10.64
CA SER A 47 -4.79 -11.31 10.11
C SER A 47 -4.03 -10.46 11.12
N GLN A 48 -4.39 -10.52 12.40
CA GLN A 48 -3.67 -9.80 13.45
C GLN A 48 -2.21 -10.27 13.56
N TYR A 49 -1.97 -11.58 13.48
CA TYR A 49 -0.62 -12.14 13.50
C TYR A 49 0.17 -11.89 12.22
N LEU A 50 -0.50 -11.69 11.09
CA LEU A 50 0.17 -11.33 9.84
C LEU A 50 0.63 -9.86 9.82
N ILE A 51 -0.19 -8.95 10.35
CA ILE A 51 0.13 -7.52 10.44
C ILE A 51 1.13 -7.26 11.59
N LYS A 52 0.92 -7.89 12.75
CA LYS A 52 1.78 -7.78 13.94
C LYS A 52 2.36 -9.16 14.28
N PRO A 53 3.47 -9.56 13.63
CA PRO A 53 4.03 -10.89 13.77
C PRO A 53 4.48 -11.23 15.19
N LEU A 54 3.88 -12.28 15.78
CA LEU A 54 4.33 -12.92 17.02
C LEU A 54 5.31 -14.06 16.73
N HIS A 55 6.14 -14.47 17.69
CA HIS A 55 7.08 -15.57 17.46
C HIS A 55 6.42 -16.91 17.09
N GLN A 56 5.19 -17.14 17.52
CA GLN A 56 4.44 -18.35 17.28
C GLN A 56 2.95 -18.04 17.42
N PHE A 57 2.12 -18.69 16.60
CA PHE A 57 0.67 -18.67 16.79
C PHE A 57 0.03 -20.00 16.39
N ARG A 58 -1.23 -20.17 16.76
CA ARG A 58 -2.02 -21.36 16.45
C ARG A 58 -3.31 -20.98 15.76
N PHE A 59 -3.79 -21.86 14.90
CA PHE A 59 -5.10 -21.74 14.29
C PHE A 59 -5.73 -23.13 14.19
N ASN A 60 -7.05 -23.15 14.02
CA ASN A 60 -7.82 -24.39 13.98
C ASN A 60 -8.59 -24.51 12.66
N LEU A 61 -8.60 -25.72 12.09
CA LEU A 61 -9.56 -26.09 11.06
C LEU A 61 -10.94 -26.36 11.69
N PRO A 62 -12.04 -26.12 10.95
CA PRO A 62 -13.38 -26.49 11.40
C PRO A 62 -13.48 -28.00 11.69
N ASP A 63 -14.48 -28.38 12.49
CA ASP A 63 -14.75 -29.78 12.81
C ASP A 63 -15.36 -30.56 11.63
N GLN A 64 -16.08 -29.86 10.77
CA GLN A 64 -16.66 -30.37 9.53
C GLN A 64 -16.75 -29.30 8.45
N VAL A 65 -16.74 -29.71 7.19
CA VAL A 65 -16.81 -28.80 6.04
C VAL A 65 -17.52 -29.44 4.85
N ILE A 66 -18.23 -28.63 4.06
CA ILE A 66 -18.78 -29.04 2.77
C ILE A 66 -17.69 -28.87 1.71
N CYS A 67 -17.31 -29.96 1.03
CA CYS A 67 -16.14 -30.01 0.14
C CYS A 67 -16.45 -29.75 -1.36
N GLY A 68 -17.72 -29.52 -1.73
CA GLY A 68 -18.09 -29.25 -3.12
C GLY A 68 -19.57 -29.46 -3.43
N GLU A 69 -19.94 -29.15 -4.66
CA GLU A 69 -21.27 -29.42 -5.20
C GLU A 69 -21.43 -30.94 -5.38
N GLY A 70 -22.30 -31.54 -4.59
CA GLY A 70 -22.85 -32.82 -4.98
C GLY A 70 -23.93 -32.61 -6.04
N ILE A 71 -23.96 -33.46 -7.05
CA ILE A 71 -24.84 -33.41 -8.24
C ILE A 71 -26.34 -33.55 -7.87
N GLU A 72 -26.66 -33.92 -6.63
CA GLU A 72 -28.03 -34.12 -6.16
C GLU A 72 -28.46 -33.05 -5.14
N ILE A 73 -29.74 -32.67 -5.18
CA ILE A 73 -30.37 -31.58 -4.41
C ILE A 73 -30.27 -31.76 -2.86
N ASN A 74 -29.76 -32.90 -2.37
CA ASN A 74 -29.50 -33.22 -0.96
C ASN A 74 -28.04 -33.67 -0.66
N SER A 75 -27.08 -33.43 -1.54
CA SER A 75 -25.75 -34.09 -1.49
C SER A 75 -24.59 -33.25 -0.96
N HIS A 76 -24.84 -32.08 -0.38
CA HIS A 76 -23.82 -31.28 0.32
C HIS A 76 -23.58 -31.83 1.73
N LYS A 77 -23.18 -33.11 1.84
CA LYS A 77 -22.87 -33.71 3.14
C LYS A 77 -21.59 -33.10 3.68
N ALA A 78 -21.69 -32.52 4.88
CA ALA A 78 -20.53 -32.10 5.64
C ALA A 78 -19.63 -33.31 5.91
N GLN A 79 -18.35 -33.17 5.60
CA GLN A 79 -17.34 -34.17 5.87
C GLN A 79 -16.59 -33.80 7.14
N ILE A 80 -16.30 -34.79 7.98
CA ILE A 80 -15.62 -34.58 9.25
C ILE A 80 -14.12 -34.37 9.00
N VAL A 81 -13.58 -33.30 9.57
CA VAL A 81 -12.13 -33.05 9.56
C VAL A 81 -11.49 -33.89 10.68
N PRO A 82 -10.46 -34.71 10.41
CA PRO A 82 -9.80 -35.51 11.44
C PRO A 82 -9.27 -34.66 12.59
N ALA A 83 -9.55 -35.05 13.85
CA ALA A 83 -9.22 -34.25 15.03
C ALA A 83 -7.72 -33.95 15.15
N GLU A 84 -6.88 -34.91 14.76
CA GLU A 84 -5.41 -34.83 14.77
C GLU A 84 -4.87 -33.73 13.85
N LEU A 85 -5.63 -33.33 12.84
CA LEU A 85 -5.24 -32.33 11.83
C LEU A 85 -5.94 -30.98 12.04
N ARG A 86 -6.77 -30.84 13.08
CA ARG A 86 -7.51 -29.58 13.30
C ARG A 86 -6.63 -28.49 13.87
N GLU A 87 -5.83 -28.79 14.88
CA GLU A 87 -4.94 -27.81 15.49
C GLU A 87 -3.66 -27.69 14.68
N GLN A 88 -3.34 -26.46 14.26
CA GLN A 88 -2.16 -26.13 13.49
C GLN A 88 -1.35 -25.08 14.25
N THR A 89 -0.04 -25.24 14.25
CA THR A 89 0.89 -24.33 14.93
C THR A 89 1.90 -23.83 13.92
N ILE A 90 2.06 -22.50 13.85
CA ILE A 90 2.97 -21.83 12.92
C ILE A 90 4.02 -21.05 13.69
N GLY A 91 5.26 -21.15 13.23
CA GLY A 91 6.42 -20.52 13.86
C GLY A 91 6.95 -21.32 15.04
N GLY A 92 8.02 -20.79 15.62
CA GLY A 92 8.80 -21.50 16.62
C GLY A 92 10.30 -21.22 16.50
N LEU A 93 11.07 -21.99 17.26
CA LEU A 93 12.53 -21.85 17.32
C LEU A 93 13.20 -22.21 15.99
N PHE A 94 12.65 -23.17 15.23
CA PHE A 94 13.22 -23.64 13.96
C PHE A 94 13.06 -22.60 12.85
N GLU A 95 11.88 -22.00 12.73
CA GLU A 95 11.56 -20.98 11.73
C GLU A 95 12.36 -19.70 11.99
N ARG A 96 12.58 -19.37 13.26
CA ARG A 96 13.46 -18.27 13.67
C ARG A 96 14.91 -18.47 13.24
N LEU A 97 15.42 -19.71 13.33
CA LEU A 97 16.78 -20.04 12.88
C LEU A 97 16.90 -19.94 11.35
N ASN A 98 15.83 -20.29 10.63
CA ASN A 98 15.77 -20.20 9.17
C ASN A 98 15.44 -18.78 8.66
N LYS A 99 15.15 -17.83 9.55
CA LYS A 99 14.71 -16.45 9.23
C LYS A 99 13.48 -16.41 8.32
N ASN A 100 12.65 -17.45 8.31
CA ASN A 100 11.42 -17.45 7.54
C ASN A 100 10.44 -16.48 8.20
N THR A 101 9.84 -15.61 7.39
CA THR A 101 8.76 -14.73 7.87
C THR A 101 7.50 -15.56 8.10
N ILE A 102 6.71 -15.16 9.09
CA ILE A 102 5.48 -15.86 9.46
C ILE A 102 4.55 -16.09 8.27
N ASN A 103 4.41 -15.09 7.40
CA ASN A 103 3.59 -15.20 6.21
C ASN A 103 4.05 -16.37 5.33
N VAL A 104 5.36 -16.49 5.08
CA VAL A 104 5.90 -17.58 4.26
C VAL A 104 5.59 -18.94 4.88
N THR A 105 5.79 -19.09 6.19
CA THR A 105 5.48 -20.33 6.89
C THR A 105 3.98 -20.65 6.87
N LEU A 106 3.10 -19.67 7.12
CA LEU A 106 1.65 -19.85 7.03
C LEU A 106 1.24 -20.32 5.63
N ARG A 107 1.80 -19.69 4.58
CA ARG A 107 1.52 -20.06 3.19
C ARG A 107 1.98 -21.48 2.88
N GLU A 108 3.16 -21.88 3.34
CA GLU A 108 3.69 -23.24 3.19
C GLU A 108 2.80 -24.25 3.91
N THR A 109 2.44 -24.00 5.16
CA THR A 109 1.52 -24.87 5.93
C THR A 109 0.16 -25.01 5.26
N LEU A 110 -0.43 -23.90 4.78
CA LEU A 110 -1.71 -23.96 4.06
C LEU A 110 -1.58 -24.72 2.74
N ASN A 111 -0.47 -24.57 2.00
CA ASN A 111 -0.22 -25.35 0.78
C ASN A 111 -0.13 -26.86 1.08
N GLU A 112 0.55 -27.25 2.16
CA GLU A 112 0.64 -28.66 2.57
C GLU A 112 -0.72 -29.25 2.95
N LEU A 113 -1.54 -28.48 3.69
CA LEU A 113 -2.88 -28.90 4.09
C LEU A 113 -3.83 -28.97 2.88
N GLU A 114 -3.73 -28.04 1.93
CA GLU A 114 -4.48 -28.06 0.66
C GLU A 114 -4.08 -29.23 -0.25
N ALA A 115 -2.82 -29.67 -0.18
CA ALA A 115 -2.34 -30.86 -0.89
C ALA A 115 -2.72 -32.19 -0.20
N SER A 116 -3.43 -32.14 0.93
CA SER A 116 -3.86 -33.33 1.67
C SER A 116 -4.78 -34.22 0.84
N ILE A 117 -4.61 -35.53 0.98
CA ILE A 117 -5.48 -36.55 0.37
C ILE A 117 -6.90 -36.46 0.93
N ASN A 118 -7.07 -35.94 2.15
CA ASN A 118 -8.39 -35.77 2.75
C ASN A 118 -9.05 -34.48 2.23
N PRO A 119 -10.14 -34.56 1.45
CA PRO A 119 -10.79 -33.40 0.87
C PRO A 119 -11.34 -32.43 1.93
N ALA A 120 -11.72 -32.92 3.11
CA ALA A 120 -12.19 -32.07 4.20
C ALA A 120 -11.06 -31.21 4.78
N VAL A 121 -9.84 -31.74 4.87
CA VAL A 121 -8.66 -30.98 5.30
C VAL A 121 -8.27 -29.96 4.25
N ALA A 122 -8.19 -30.39 2.98
CA ALA A 122 -7.83 -29.51 1.87
C ALA A 122 -8.82 -28.34 1.71
N THR A 123 -10.12 -28.63 1.74
CA THR A 123 -11.19 -27.61 1.70
C THR A 123 -11.09 -26.66 2.88
N SER A 124 -10.86 -27.19 4.08
CA SER A 124 -10.75 -26.37 5.30
C SER A 124 -9.59 -25.38 5.22
N ALA A 125 -8.41 -25.83 4.78
CA ALA A 125 -7.25 -24.97 4.62
C ALA A 125 -7.48 -23.89 3.55
N GLY A 126 -8.05 -24.25 2.40
CA GLY A 126 -8.39 -23.28 1.36
C GLY A 126 -9.44 -22.26 1.81
N LEU A 127 -10.44 -22.66 2.60
CA LEU A 127 -11.40 -21.74 3.20
C LEU A 127 -10.75 -20.81 4.23
N ILE A 128 -9.83 -21.31 5.07
CA ILE A 128 -9.07 -20.47 6.01
C ILE A 128 -8.22 -19.43 5.25
N ARG A 129 -7.54 -19.84 4.16
CA ARG A 129 -6.79 -18.93 3.28
C ARG A 129 -7.71 -17.85 2.72
N PHE A 130 -8.84 -18.27 2.14
CA PHE A 130 -9.82 -17.39 1.54
C PHE A 130 -10.39 -16.38 2.52
N THR A 131 -10.89 -16.83 3.68
CA THR A 131 -11.47 -15.91 4.66
C THR A 131 -10.44 -14.98 5.26
N THR A 132 -9.19 -15.42 5.45
CA THR A 132 -8.09 -14.55 5.93
C THR A 132 -7.76 -13.47 4.91
N ALA A 133 -7.62 -13.82 3.63
CA ALA A 133 -7.36 -12.85 2.56
C ALA A 133 -8.51 -11.84 2.42
N MET A 134 -9.76 -12.31 2.48
CA MET A 134 -10.94 -11.44 2.45
C MET A 134 -10.99 -10.52 3.67
N TYR A 135 -10.72 -11.03 4.87
CA TYR A 135 -10.74 -10.22 6.09
C TYR A 135 -9.68 -9.11 6.08
N LEU A 136 -8.48 -9.38 5.54
CA LEU A 136 -7.46 -8.34 5.33
C LEU A 136 -7.97 -7.21 4.44
N VAL A 137 -8.68 -7.52 3.35
CA VAL A 137 -9.16 -6.51 2.41
C VAL A 137 -10.41 -5.79 2.91
N TYR A 138 -11.41 -6.51 3.39
CA TYR A 138 -12.74 -5.97 3.69
C TYR A 138 -12.90 -5.46 5.13
N ASN A 139 -12.11 -5.96 6.07
CA ASN A 139 -12.29 -5.66 7.50
C ASN A 139 -11.10 -4.98 8.15
N GLN A 140 -9.87 -5.16 7.65
CA GLN A 140 -8.70 -4.49 8.22
C GLN A 140 -8.41 -3.13 7.58
N LEU A 141 -8.83 -2.91 6.34
CA LEU A 141 -8.51 -1.70 5.60
C LEU A 141 -9.72 -0.76 5.50
N PRO A 142 -9.56 0.54 5.80
CA PRO A 142 -10.65 1.49 5.69
C PRO A 142 -11.15 1.60 4.24
N GLU A 143 -12.44 1.88 4.13
CA GLU A 143 -13.08 2.23 2.86
C GLU A 143 -12.79 3.70 2.52
N GLY A 144 -12.49 3.94 1.25
CA GLY A 144 -12.22 5.26 0.71
C GLY A 144 -13.10 5.57 -0.50
N ARG A 145 -12.91 6.76 -1.06
CA ARG A 145 -13.66 7.26 -2.21
C ARG A 145 -13.27 6.52 -3.48
N THR A 146 -14.14 6.48 -4.47
CA THR A 146 -13.75 5.98 -5.80
C THR A 146 -13.04 7.11 -6.54
N VAL A 147 -11.75 6.94 -6.80
CA VAL A 147 -10.93 7.94 -7.50
C VAL A 147 -10.32 7.32 -8.73
N HIS A 148 -10.38 8.06 -9.83
CA HIS A 148 -9.64 7.73 -11.04
C HIS A 148 -8.42 8.64 -11.11
N TYR A 149 -7.25 8.03 -11.08
CA TYR A 149 -5.98 8.70 -11.30
C TYR A 149 -5.60 8.63 -12.77
N HIS A 150 -4.99 9.69 -13.28
CA HIS A 150 -4.31 9.68 -14.56
C HIS A 150 -2.80 9.74 -14.37
N THR A 151 -2.08 9.25 -15.38
CA THR A 151 -0.63 9.28 -15.45
C THR A 151 -0.19 10.65 -15.98
N ALA A 152 0.88 11.22 -15.42
CA ALA A 152 1.51 12.40 -16.02
C ALA A 152 2.32 11.98 -17.27
N GLU A 153 2.74 12.96 -18.07
CA GLU A 153 3.61 12.68 -19.22
C GLU A 153 4.93 12.03 -18.74
N ASP A 154 5.37 10.98 -19.43
CA ASP A 154 6.57 10.18 -19.11
C ASP A 154 6.57 9.51 -17.71
N GLU A 155 5.40 9.29 -17.12
CA GLU A 155 5.24 8.52 -15.87
C GLU A 155 4.65 7.13 -16.11
N GLU A 156 4.86 6.22 -15.14
CA GLU A 156 4.34 4.85 -15.19
C GLU A 156 3.15 4.65 -14.24
N ILE A 157 3.09 5.41 -13.14
CA ILE A 157 2.09 5.23 -12.09
C ILE A 157 1.06 6.36 -12.14
N PRO A 158 -0.23 6.05 -12.34
CA PRO A 158 -1.30 7.05 -12.23
C PRO A 158 -1.37 7.61 -10.81
N SER A 159 -1.11 8.90 -10.64
CA SER A 159 -1.05 9.56 -9.33
C SER A 159 -1.72 10.93 -9.26
N ILE A 160 -2.17 11.46 -10.41
CA ILE A 160 -2.87 12.75 -10.45
C ILE A 160 -4.37 12.48 -10.44
N PRO A 161 -5.11 12.90 -9.39
CA PRO A 161 -6.53 12.63 -9.30
C PRO A 161 -7.29 13.43 -10.36
N ASN A 162 -8.20 12.78 -11.09
CA ASN A 162 -9.07 13.46 -12.03
C ASN A 162 -9.95 14.50 -11.31
N GLU A 163 -10.01 15.71 -11.85
CA GLU A 163 -11.00 16.70 -11.45
C GLU A 163 -12.34 16.30 -12.07
N ASP A 164 -13.10 15.42 -11.41
CA ASP A 164 -14.50 15.22 -11.79
C ASP A 164 -15.39 16.18 -10.96
N PRO A 165 -15.86 17.30 -11.55
CA PRO A 165 -16.71 18.26 -10.86
C PRO A 165 -18.06 17.64 -10.46
N SER A 166 -18.45 16.50 -11.05
CA SER A 166 -19.71 15.81 -10.73
C SER A 166 -19.66 15.02 -9.42
N GLN A 167 -18.46 14.77 -8.87
CA GLN A 167 -18.27 14.16 -7.55
C GLN A 167 -18.14 15.18 -6.41
N HIS A 168 -18.36 16.48 -6.70
CA HIS A 168 -18.56 17.49 -5.66
C HIS A 168 -19.96 17.36 -5.07
N GLY A 169 -20.22 16.23 -4.41
CA GLY A 169 -21.39 16.07 -3.56
C GLY A 169 -21.46 17.23 -2.57
N SER A 170 -22.63 17.87 -2.50
CA SER A 170 -22.96 18.89 -1.51
C SER A 170 -22.39 18.51 -0.14
N ALA A 171 -21.75 19.48 0.53
CA ALA A 171 -20.95 19.33 1.75
C ALA A 171 -21.71 18.80 3.00
N ILE A 172 -22.89 18.17 2.84
CA ILE A 172 -23.85 17.91 3.91
C ILE A 172 -24.44 16.47 3.84
N THR A 173 -24.16 15.63 2.83
CA THR A 173 -24.91 14.35 2.68
C THR A 173 -24.11 13.10 2.27
N GLU A 174 -22.78 13.05 2.35
CA GLU A 174 -22.09 11.76 2.25
C GLU A 174 -22.03 11.08 3.62
N ALA A 175 -22.68 9.92 3.74
CA ALA A 175 -22.83 9.16 4.99
C ALA A 175 -21.51 8.68 5.61
N THR A 176 -20.38 8.85 4.91
CA THR A 176 -19.03 8.58 5.42
C THR A 176 -18.43 9.77 6.19
N ASP A 177 -19.02 10.96 6.09
CA ASP A 177 -18.56 12.20 6.76
C ASP A 177 -19.28 12.45 8.11
N ALA A 178 -20.22 11.59 8.52
CA ALA A 178 -20.94 11.70 9.79
C ALA A 178 -20.34 10.74 10.83
N ILE A 179 -19.44 11.26 11.67
CA ILE A 179 -19.15 10.67 12.98
C ILE A 179 -20.45 10.72 13.77
N VAL A 180 -21.07 9.56 14.00
CA VAL A 180 -22.22 9.45 14.90
C VAL A 180 -21.68 9.59 16.33
N GLU A 181 -21.89 10.75 16.94
CA GLU A 181 -21.83 10.93 18.38
C GLU A 181 -22.96 10.11 19.02
N GLU A 182 -22.64 8.89 19.49
CA GLU A 182 -23.42 8.25 20.55
C GLU A 182 -22.70 8.50 21.87
N GLU A 183 -23.18 9.51 22.60
CA GLU A 183 -22.87 9.70 24.01
C GLU A 183 -23.32 8.47 24.81
N GLN A 184 -22.38 7.63 25.24
CA GLN A 184 -22.50 6.88 26.49
C GLN A 184 -21.13 6.39 27.00
N GLN A 185 -20.79 6.90 28.18
CA GLN A 185 -19.54 6.70 28.92
C GLN A 185 -19.24 5.22 29.19
N SER A 186 -18.08 4.72 28.73
CA SER A 186 -17.21 3.83 29.53
C SER A 186 -15.83 3.64 28.86
N SER A 187 -14.81 4.08 29.59
CA SER A 187 -13.36 3.90 29.45
C SER A 187 -12.83 2.72 28.61
N ALA A 188 -12.02 3.03 27.59
CA ALA A 188 -10.69 2.45 27.34
C ALA A 188 -10.02 3.15 26.14
N GLU A 189 -8.72 3.42 26.26
CA GLU A 189 -7.82 4.01 25.25
C GLU A 189 -7.95 3.31 23.88
N THR A 190 -8.44 4.00 22.85
CA THR A 190 -8.30 3.55 21.45
C THR A 190 -8.42 4.74 20.49
N VAL A 191 -7.30 5.05 19.81
CA VAL A 191 -7.11 5.83 18.56
C VAL A 191 -7.63 7.29 18.57
N GLY A 192 -6.67 8.22 18.59
CA GLY A 192 -6.90 9.66 18.67
C GLY A 192 -7.78 10.22 17.54
N GLU A 193 -8.73 11.05 17.95
CA GLU A 193 -9.53 11.92 17.10
C GLU A 193 -8.61 12.86 16.30
N LEU A 194 -8.48 12.60 15.00
CA LEU A 194 -7.81 13.49 14.08
C LEU A 194 -8.80 14.55 13.58
N GLN A 195 -8.91 15.66 14.31
CA GLN A 195 -9.53 16.89 13.79
C GLN A 195 -8.51 17.62 12.89
N VAL A 196 -8.49 17.30 11.59
CA VAL A 196 -7.76 18.10 10.59
C VAL A 196 -8.76 19.00 9.85
N PRO A 197 -8.51 20.31 9.68
CA PRO A 197 -9.37 21.17 8.89
C PRO A 197 -9.44 20.67 7.45
N TYR A 198 -10.62 20.19 7.09
CA TYR A 198 -10.91 19.56 5.82
C TYR A 198 -10.77 20.54 4.65
N VAL A 199 -9.77 20.34 3.79
CA VAL A 199 -9.53 21.19 2.62
C VAL A 199 -10.23 20.59 1.39
N PRO A 200 -10.96 21.37 0.57
CA PRO A 200 -11.63 20.87 -0.64
C PRO A 200 -10.72 20.09 -1.60
N ALA A 201 -9.42 20.39 -1.64
CA ALA A 201 -8.44 19.66 -2.44
C ALA A 201 -8.30 18.18 -2.01
N ALA A 202 -8.43 17.88 -0.71
CA ALA A 202 -8.31 16.52 -0.17
C ALA A 202 -9.44 15.59 -0.65
N ARG A 203 -10.60 16.15 -1.03
CA ARG A 203 -11.75 15.40 -1.56
C ARG A 203 -11.46 14.57 -2.81
N ARG A 204 -10.40 14.93 -3.53
CA ARG A 204 -9.97 14.33 -4.79
C ARG A 204 -9.23 13.01 -4.58
N PHE A 205 -8.88 12.66 -3.34
CA PHE A 205 -8.09 11.49 -3.00
C PHE A 205 -8.94 10.36 -2.40
N TYR A 206 -8.40 9.14 -2.47
CA TYR A 206 -9.04 7.93 -1.97
C TYR A 206 -9.37 8.05 -0.47
N LEU A 207 -8.42 8.52 0.35
CA LEU A 207 -8.60 8.81 1.78
C LEU A 207 -8.25 10.28 2.05
N PRO A 208 -9.24 11.20 2.03
CA PRO A 208 -9.02 12.63 2.25
C PRO A 208 -8.30 12.97 3.56
N GLN A 209 -8.50 12.17 4.60
CA GLN A 209 -7.87 12.32 5.91
C GLN A 209 -6.35 12.08 5.90
N TRP A 210 -5.80 11.44 4.87
CA TRP A 210 -4.37 11.18 4.72
C TRP A 210 -3.72 12.08 3.65
N VAL A 211 -4.27 13.29 3.47
CA VAL A 211 -3.72 14.31 2.57
C VAL A 211 -2.97 15.34 3.41
N ALA A 212 -1.65 15.30 3.35
CA ALA A 212 -0.77 16.21 4.07
C ALA A 212 -0.34 17.42 3.24
N PHE A 213 -0.38 17.31 1.91
CA PHE A 213 0.08 18.35 0.99
C PHE A 213 -0.98 18.69 -0.06
N ASP A 214 -1.12 19.98 -0.38
CA ASP A 214 -1.97 20.45 -1.48
C ASP A 214 -1.28 20.36 -2.86
N ALA A 215 -1.97 20.85 -3.90
CA ALA A 215 -1.47 20.86 -5.27
C ALA A 215 -0.25 21.77 -5.47
N GLU A 216 0.00 22.72 -4.57
CA GLU A 216 1.16 23.61 -4.58
C GLU A 216 2.31 23.11 -3.67
N ASP A 217 2.19 21.89 -3.16
CA ASP A 217 3.06 21.26 -2.16
C ASP A 217 3.14 22.02 -0.83
N ARG A 218 2.07 22.71 -0.43
CA ARG A 218 1.99 23.34 0.89
C ARG A 218 1.49 22.33 1.91
N LEU A 219 2.10 22.35 3.09
CA LEU A 219 1.69 21.53 4.22
C LEU A 219 0.29 21.95 4.70
N LEU A 220 -0.64 21.00 4.72
CA LEU A 220 -2.01 21.15 5.20
C LEU A 220 -2.19 20.72 6.66
N VAL A 221 -1.26 19.92 7.15
CA VAL A 221 -1.23 19.37 8.51
C VAL A 221 -0.38 20.22 9.45
N SER A 222 -0.39 19.90 10.75
CA SER A 222 0.25 20.71 11.78
C SER A 222 1.78 20.65 11.74
N SER A 223 2.35 19.53 11.27
CA SER A 223 3.79 19.30 11.20
C SER A 223 4.20 18.36 10.06
N LEU A 224 5.49 18.37 9.71
CA LEU A 224 6.06 17.44 8.74
C LEU A 224 5.98 15.98 9.25
N GLU A 225 6.17 15.77 10.56
CA GLU A 225 6.07 14.46 11.21
C GLU A 225 4.67 13.85 11.05
N GLU A 226 3.62 14.68 11.08
CA GLU A 226 2.25 14.23 10.81
C GLU A 226 2.10 13.78 9.35
N GLY A 227 2.70 14.51 8.40
CA GLY A 227 2.74 14.12 6.99
C GLY A 227 3.48 12.80 6.74
N GLU A 228 4.62 12.60 7.40
CA GLU A 228 5.36 11.33 7.39
C GLU A 228 4.52 10.17 7.93
N THR A 229 3.78 10.42 9.01
CA THR A 229 2.88 9.43 9.61
C THR A 229 1.79 8.99 8.63
N TYR A 230 1.25 9.90 7.81
CA TYR A 230 0.29 9.54 6.76
C TYR A 230 0.93 8.72 5.65
N ILE A 231 2.14 9.07 5.20
CA ILE A 231 2.87 8.27 4.21
C ILE A 231 3.13 6.85 4.74
N HIS A 232 3.57 6.73 5.99
CA HIS A 232 3.76 5.44 6.63
C HIS A 232 2.45 4.64 6.72
N SER A 233 1.34 5.29 7.10
CA SER A 233 0.02 4.65 7.15
C SER A 233 -0.42 4.12 5.78
N MET A 234 -0.15 4.85 4.70
CA MET A 234 -0.43 4.41 3.33
C MET A 234 0.46 3.23 2.89
N GLN A 235 1.73 3.21 3.32
CA GLN A 235 2.64 2.08 3.07
C GLN A 235 2.17 0.81 3.80
N GLU A 236 1.75 0.91 5.06
CA GLU A 236 1.19 -0.21 5.84
C GLU A 236 -0.13 -0.71 5.23
N PHE A 237 -0.94 0.20 4.70
CA PHE A 237 -2.16 -0.14 3.94
C PHE A 237 -1.80 -1.02 2.72
N LEU A 238 -0.82 -0.60 1.90
CA LEU A 238 -0.35 -1.38 0.76
C LEU A 238 0.28 -2.71 1.18
N HIS A 239 1.05 -2.72 2.27
CA HIS A 239 1.62 -3.94 2.81
C HIS A 239 0.52 -4.96 3.14
N THR A 240 -0.56 -4.53 3.78
CA THR A 240 -1.72 -5.38 4.11
C THR A 240 -2.40 -5.94 2.85
N LEU A 241 -2.52 -5.14 1.78
CA LEU A 241 -3.01 -5.62 0.48
C LEU A 241 -2.07 -6.68 -0.12
N HIS A 242 -0.75 -6.48 -0.04
CA HIS A 242 0.22 -7.49 -0.50
C HIS A 242 0.16 -8.78 0.31
N LEU A 243 -0.10 -8.70 1.63
CA LEU A 243 -0.34 -9.88 2.46
C LEU A 243 -1.53 -10.69 1.93
N ALA A 244 -2.65 -10.04 1.58
CA ALA A 244 -3.82 -10.72 1.02
C ALA A 244 -3.52 -11.46 -0.28
N VAL A 245 -2.82 -10.84 -1.24
CA VAL A 245 -2.42 -11.48 -2.51
C VAL A 245 -1.39 -12.59 -2.29
N SER A 246 -0.49 -12.43 -1.32
CA SER A 246 0.49 -13.46 -0.99
C SER A 246 -0.15 -14.73 -0.43
N LEU A 247 -1.31 -14.61 0.22
CA LEU A 247 -2.14 -15.73 0.66
C LEU A 247 -2.89 -16.33 -0.52
N GLY A 248 -3.66 -15.52 -1.26
CA GLY A 248 -4.49 -15.98 -2.37
C GLY A 248 -4.32 -15.07 -3.59
N SER A 249 -3.66 -15.56 -4.64
CA SER A 249 -3.43 -14.77 -5.87
C SER A 249 -4.72 -14.37 -6.57
N TYR A 250 -5.81 -15.13 -6.38
CA TYR A 250 -7.14 -14.81 -6.87
C TYR A 250 -7.70 -13.49 -6.33
N MET A 251 -7.14 -12.93 -5.26
CA MET A 251 -7.52 -11.60 -4.76
C MET A 251 -7.29 -10.49 -5.80
N LEU A 252 -6.42 -10.71 -6.79
CA LEU A 252 -6.26 -9.78 -7.91
C LEU A 252 -7.53 -9.67 -8.77
N ALA A 253 -8.41 -10.67 -8.76
CA ALA A 253 -9.70 -10.61 -9.46
C ALA A 253 -10.80 -9.92 -8.63
N ASP A 254 -10.55 -9.61 -7.36
CA ASP A 254 -11.50 -8.95 -6.47
C ASP A 254 -11.58 -7.43 -6.76
N GLU A 255 -12.80 -6.93 -6.99
CA GLU A 255 -13.02 -5.53 -7.34
C GLU A 255 -12.67 -4.56 -6.21
N GLN A 256 -12.95 -4.93 -4.95
CA GLN A 256 -12.65 -4.07 -3.81
C GLN A 256 -11.16 -4.02 -3.56
N TYR A 257 -10.45 -5.14 -3.67
CA TYR A 257 -9.00 -5.19 -3.66
C TYR A 257 -8.40 -4.23 -4.69
N GLN A 258 -8.84 -4.33 -5.95
CA GLN A 258 -8.31 -3.47 -7.02
C GLN A 258 -8.62 -2.01 -6.74
N ARG A 259 -9.86 -1.67 -6.35
CA ARG A 259 -10.23 -0.30 -5.99
C ARG A 259 -9.35 0.26 -4.87
N LYS A 260 -9.17 -0.49 -3.78
CA LYS A 260 -8.32 -0.12 -2.64
C LYS A 260 -6.87 0.09 -3.09
N ARG A 261 -6.33 -0.86 -3.86
CA ARG A 261 -4.95 -0.83 -4.37
C ARG A 261 -4.70 0.38 -5.26
N TYR A 262 -5.54 0.60 -6.28
CA TYR A 262 -5.38 1.76 -7.18
C TYR A 262 -5.56 3.07 -6.43
N GLY A 263 -6.57 3.15 -5.56
CA GLY A 263 -6.86 4.30 -4.72
C GLY A 263 -5.65 4.75 -3.90
N ILE A 264 -5.12 3.83 -3.10
CA ILE A 264 -4.04 4.14 -2.17
C ILE A 264 -2.69 4.33 -2.86
N LEU A 265 -2.41 3.58 -3.94
CA LEU A 265 -1.13 3.68 -4.65
C LEU A 265 -0.97 5.06 -5.30
N GLY A 266 -2.02 5.53 -5.99
CA GLY A 266 -2.01 6.85 -6.60
C GLY A 266 -1.84 7.96 -5.55
N GLN A 267 -2.57 7.86 -4.43
CA GLN A 267 -2.44 8.80 -3.32
C GLN A 267 -1.05 8.78 -2.68
N LEU A 268 -0.47 7.60 -2.42
CA LEU A 268 0.85 7.46 -1.81
C LEU A 268 1.94 8.08 -2.68
N VAL A 269 1.95 7.77 -3.97
CA VAL A 269 2.92 8.35 -4.91
C VAL A 269 2.77 9.87 -4.96
N ASN A 270 1.53 10.37 -5.04
CA ASN A 270 1.26 11.80 -5.05
C ASN A 270 1.79 12.52 -3.81
N GLN A 271 1.39 12.05 -2.62
CA GLN A 271 1.72 12.67 -1.35
C GLN A 271 3.19 12.50 -0.98
N GLY A 272 3.79 11.34 -1.28
CA GLY A 272 5.23 11.10 -1.09
C GLY A 272 6.11 12.02 -1.93
N ARG A 273 5.75 12.24 -3.19
CA ARG A 273 6.46 13.19 -4.07
C ARG A 273 6.23 14.65 -3.65
N ALA A 274 5.03 15.00 -3.20
CA ALA A 274 4.72 16.32 -2.67
C ALA A 274 5.55 16.64 -1.42
N MET A 275 5.72 15.64 -0.53
CA MET A 275 6.62 15.78 0.62
C MET A 275 8.07 16.07 0.20
N ALA A 276 8.62 15.30 -0.74
CA ALA A 276 9.98 15.54 -1.23
C ALA A 276 10.15 16.94 -1.86
N ARG A 277 9.15 17.43 -2.59
CA ARG A 277 9.13 18.81 -3.13
C ARG A 277 9.08 19.85 -2.01
N PHE A 278 8.24 19.65 -1.00
CA PHE A 278 8.15 20.54 0.16
C PHE A 278 9.48 20.63 0.91
N GLU A 279 10.11 19.49 1.22
CA GLU A 279 11.41 19.46 1.89
C GLU A 279 12.51 20.10 1.03
N THR A 280 12.49 19.90 -0.29
CA THR A 280 13.41 20.57 -1.22
C THR A 280 13.26 22.09 -1.15
N LYS A 281 12.04 22.61 -1.10
CA LYS A 281 11.78 24.06 -0.90
C LYS A 281 12.33 24.55 0.46
N GLN A 282 12.26 23.74 1.51
CA GLN A 282 12.88 24.06 2.81
C GLN A 282 14.41 24.08 2.76
N ILE A 283 15.03 23.14 2.05
CA ILE A 283 16.48 23.11 1.81
C ILE A 283 16.92 24.39 1.11
N ILE A 284 16.20 24.80 0.06
CA ILE A 284 16.47 26.04 -0.69
C ILE A 284 16.41 27.26 0.23
N SER A 285 15.30 27.42 0.96
CA SER A 285 15.11 28.50 1.94
C SER A 285 16.28 28.56 2.95
N THR A 286 16.70 27.39 3.45
CA THR A 286 17.80 27.29 4.40
C THR A 286 19.13 27.72 3.81
N ILE A 287 19.44 27.30 2.58
CA ILE A 287 20.66 27.70 1.88
C ILE A 287 20.64 29.22 1.60
N GLN A 288 19.52 29.76 1.11
CA GLN A 288 19.37 31.19 0.83
C GLN A 288 19.59 32.04 2.09
N LYS A 289 18.98 31.64 3.22
CA LYS A 289 19.20 32.30 4.51
C LYS A 289 20.66 32.24 4.95
N ARG A 290 21.27 31.05 4.91
CA ARG A 290 22.68 30.85 5.31
C ARG A 290 23.66 31.60 4.41
N ALA A 291 23.33 31.78 3.13
CA ALA A 291 24.10 32.58 2.18
C ALA A 291 24.07 34.06 2.58
N LEU A 292 22.90 34.62 2.90
CA LEU A 292 22.75 35.99 3.40
C LEU A 292 23.53 36.22 4.70
N ASP A 293 23.52 35.22 5.59
CA ASP A 293 24.25 35.26 6.86
C ASP A 293 25.78 35.01 6.70
N ASN A 294 26.28 34.80 5.47
CA ASN A 294 27.67 34.47 5.15
C ASN A 294 28.23 33.21 5.87
N THR A 295 27.34 32.27 6.23
CA THR A 295 27.70 31.06 6.98
C THR A 295 28.02 29.84 6.11
N LEU A 296 28.01 30.00 4.78
CA LEU A 296 28.27 28.93 3.80
C LEU A 296 29.73 28.89 3.28
N ASN A 297 30.60 29.78 3.73
CA ASN A 297 32.00 29.91 3.25
C ASN A 297 32.95 28.78 3.73
N ARG A 298 32.40 27.59 4.04
CA ARG A 298 33.11 26.43 4.61
C ARG A 298 32.82 25.10 3.89
N GLY A 299 32.06 25.13 2.80
CA GLY A 299 31.58 23.94 2.09
C GLY A 299 30.07 23.73 2.23
N LEU A 300 29.50 23.02 1.27
CA LEU A 300 28.07 22.71 1.20
C LEU A 300 27.89 21.33 0.56
N SER A 301 27.24 20.42 1.29
CA SER A 301 26.76 19.14 0.77
C SER A 301 25.25 19.09 1.01
N LEU A 302 24.53 18.44 0.10
CA LEU A 302 23.08 18.34 0.13
C LEU A 302 22.66 16.88 0.24
N SER A 303 21.65 16.66 1.08
CA SER A 303 20.92 15.42 1.24
C SER A 303 19.53 15.70 0.70
N LEU A 304 19.31 15.42 -0.59
CA LEU A 304 18.07 15.74 -1.28
C LEU A 304 17.08 14.57 -1.13
N PRO A 305 15.96 14.75 -0.42
CA PRO A 305 14.94 13.71 -0.33
C PRO A 305 14.23 13.54 -1.67
N TYR A 306 13.92 12.29 -2.04
CA TYR A 306 13.10 11.96 -3.20
C TYR A 306 12.22 10.75 -2.90
N PHE A 307 11.03 10.70 -3.49
CA PHE A 307 10.16 9.54 -3.38
C PHE A 307 10.52 8.51 -4.46
N ASP A 308 10.88 7.30 -4.03
CA ASP A 308 11.23 6.21 -4.93
C ASP A 308 9.97 5.41 -5.29
N ASP A 309 9.43 5.65 -6.49
CA ASP A 309 8.21 5.00 -6.96
C ASP A 309 8.29 3.47 -7.10
N GLN A 310 9.48 2.86 -7.16
CA GLN A 310 9.61 1.39 -7.21
C GLN A 310 9.45 0.77 -5.82
N THR A 311 10.06 1.41 -4.82
CA THR A 311 10.08 0.93 -3.43
C THR A 311 9.03 1.59 -2.55
N LEU A 312 8.38 2.64 -3.06
CA LEU A 312 7.32 3.45 -2.42
C LEU A 312 7.75 4.06 -1.08
N VAL A 313 9.01 4.48 -0.99
CA VAL A 313 9.59 5.10 0.22
C VAL A 313 10.37 6.37 -0.13
N ILE A 314 10.53 7.26 0.86
CA ILE A 314 11.43 8.41 0.74
C ILE A 314 12.88 7.91 0.89
N LYS A 315 13.74 8.30 -0.04
CA LYS A 315 15.18 8.05 -0.03
C LYS A 315 15.93 9.37 -0.14
N THR A 316 17.22 9.32 0.21
CA THR A 316 18.10 10.49 0.15
C THR A 316 19.08 10.35 -1.00
N TYR A 317 19.17 11.40 -1.83
CA TYR A 317 20.20 11.56 -2.85
C TYR A 317 21.26 12.53 -2.34
N GLU A 318 22.45 12.02 -2.05
CA GLU A 318 23.55 12.81 -1.50
C GLU A 318 24.49 13.31 -2.59
N PHE A 319 24.80 14.61 -2.56
CA PHE A 319 25.80 15.19 -3.45
C PHE A 319 26.48 16.41 -2.84
N GLN A 320 27.68 16.70 -3.33
CA GLN A 320 28.49 17.81 -2.87
C GLN A 320 28.39 18.98 -3.82
N VAL A 321 28.10 20.17 -3.27
CA VAL A 321 28.06 21.43 -4.02
C VAL A 321 29.40 22.15 -3.93
N ILE A 322 29.92 22.29 -2.70
CA ILE A 322 31.22 22.91 -2.42
C ILE A 322 31.97 21.98 -1.46
N PRO A 323 33.20 21.55 -1.79
CA PRO A 323 33.99 20.74 -0.88
C PRO A 323 34.30 21.51 0.41
N ALA A 324 34.55 20.76 1.48
CA ALA A 324 34.95 21.35 2.75
C ALA A 324 36.24 22.17 2.58
N GLY A 325 36.21 23.45 2.95
CA GLY A 325 37.33 24.36 2.74
C GLY A 325 36.92 25.82 2.80
N ARG A 326 37.88 26.74 2.70
CA ARG A 326 37.62 28.20 2.72
C ARG A 326 37.24 28.72 1.33
N ILE A 327 36.18 28.16 0.75
CA ILE A 327 35.64 28.58 -0.54
C ILE A 327 34.47 29.50 -0.27
N MET A 328 34.51 30.72 -0.82
CA MET A 328 33.40 31.66 -0.72
C MET A 328 32.18 31.10 -1.44
N PHE A 329 31.01 31.11 -0.81
CA PHE A 329 29.78 30.64 -1.44
C PHE A 329 29.35 31.61 -2.55
N VAL A 330 28.99 31.05 -3.71
CA VAL A 330 28.36 31.77 -4.82
C VAL A 330 27.18 30.92 -5.32
N PRO A 331 25.98 31.49 -5.58
CA PRO A 331 24.81 30.74 -6.05
C PRO A 331 25.07 29.85 -7.28
N ALA A 332 25.95 30.30 -8.18
CA ALA A 332 26.36 29.55 -9.37
C ALA A 332 26.95 28.16 -9.06
N PHE A 333 27.49 27.93 -7.85
CA PHE A 333 27.93 26.60 -7.45
C PHE A 333 26.77 25.63 -7.29
N VAL A 334 25.63 26.07 -6.74
CA VAL A 334 24.42 25.24 -6.64
C VAL A 334 23.91 24.91 -8.03
N VAL A 335 23.78 25.91 -8.91
CA VAL A 335 23.36 25.71 -10.32
C VAL A 335 24.24 24.69 -11.03
N ARG A 336 25.58 24.83 -10.93
CA ARG A 336 26.52 23.90 -11.56
C ARG A 336 26.40 22.49 -10.97
N ALA A 337 26.27 22.36 -9.65
CA ALA A 337 26.11 21.07 -9.00
C ALA A 337 24.80 20.40 -9.43
N SER A 338 23.68 21.10 -9.40
CA SER A 338 22.38 20.60 -9.86
C SER A 338 22.44 20.09 -11.30
N ARG A 339 22.99 20.86 -12.24
CA ARG A 339 23.15 20.43 -13.64
C ARG A 339 24.03 19.19 -13.79
N HIS A 340 25.11 19.12 -13.02
CA HIS A 340 26.00 17.96 -13.05
C HIS A 340 25.30 16.70 -12.53
N GLU A 341 24.52 16.82 -11.45
CA GLU A 341 23.73 15.71 -10.91
C GLU A 341 22.56 15.33 -11.83
N GLN A 342 21.88 16.28 -12.47
CA GLN A 342 20.84 15.99 -13.47
C GLN A 342 21.39 15.12 -14.61
N ALA A 343 22.58 15.44 -15.12
CA ALA A 343 23.23 14.65 -16.17
C ALA A 343 23.52 13.20 -15.72
N LYS A 344 23.89 12.99 -14.46
CA LYS A 344 24.10 11.65 -13.89
C LYS A 344 22.77 10.91 -13.74
N VAL A 345 21.78 11.56 -13.14
CA VAL A 345 20.45 10.98 -12.88
C VAL A 345 19.76 10.61 -14.20
N ALA A 346 19.86 11.45 -15.23
CA ALA A 346 19.31 11.17 -16.56
C ALA A 346 19.86 9.88 -17.19
N GLN A 347 21.08 9.48 -16.84
CA GLN A 347 21.75 8.28 -17.34
C GLN A 347 21.69 7.10 -16.35
N ASP A 348 21.13 7.27 -15.16
CA ASP A 348 21.04 6.20 -14.17
C ASP A 348 19.94 5.21 -14.55
N THR A 349 20.35 4.03 -15.01
CA THR A 349 19.45 2.93 -15.39
C THR A 349 18.95 2.11 -14.21
N ARG A 350 19.45 2.37 -12.99
CA ARG A 350 18.99 1.69 -11.78
C ARG A 350 17.68 2.26 -11.25
N LEU A 351 17.38 3.52 -11.58
CA LEU A 351 16.13 4.19 -11.23
C LEU A 351 15.03 3.84 -12.25
N SER A 352 13.78 3.70 -11.79
CA SER A 352 12.65 3.66 -12.73
C SER A 352 12.59 4.97 -13.52
N PRO A 353 12.01 4.97 -14.74
CA PRO A 353 11.74 6.19 -15.49
C PRO A 353 10.97 7.22 -14.66
N SER A 354 9.95 6.77 -13.91
CA SER A 354 9.12 7.60 -13.05
C SER A 354 9.92 8.25 -11.90
N THR A 355 10.72 7.47 -11.17
CA THR A 355 11.58 7.97 -10.09
C THR A 355 12.66 8.92 -10.61
N ARG A 356 13.24 8.59 -11.77
CA ARG A 356 14.24 9.41 -12.43
C ARG A 356 13.66 10.77 -12.82
N ASN A 357 12.48 10.81 -13.43
CA ASN A 357 11.80 12.05 -13.77
C ASN A 357 11.52 12.90 -12.52
N HIS A 358 10.98 12.27 -11.47
CA HIS A 358 10.75 12.94 -10.20
C HIS A 358 12.03 13.58 -9.61
N LEU A 359 13.14 12.83 -9.57
CA LEU A 359 14.41 13.36 -9.06
C LEU A 359 14.98 14.49 -9.93
N LEU A 360 14.81 14.42 -11.25
CA LEU A 360 15.18 15.52 -12.16
C LEU A 360 14.40 16.80 -11.86
N ILE A 361 13.09 16.70 -11.62
CA ILE A 361 12.24 17.84 -11.23
C ILE A 361 12.76 18.49 -9.93
N LEU A 362 13.17 17.69 -8.94
CA LEU A 362 13.71 18.22 -7.68
C LEU A 362 15.04 18.96 -7.88
N LEU A 363 15.93 18.41 -8.73
CA LEU A 363 17.20 19.05 -9.08
C LEU A 363 17.02 20.31 -9.92
N GLU A 364 16.01 20.35 -10.79
CA GLU A 364 15.62 21.53 -11.56
C GLU A 364 15.05 22.62 -10.66
N LEU A 365 14.23 22.24 -9.67
CA LEU A 365 13.69 23.16 -8.66
C LEU A 365 14.83 23.82 -7.86
N LEU A 366 15.88 23.07 -7.51
CA LEU A 366 17.12 23.62 -6.95
C LEU A 366 17.84 24.55 -7.94
N GLU A 367 18.02 24.14 -9.19
CA GLU A 367 18.69 24.97 -10.21
C GLU A 367 18.01 26.32 -10.40
N ASN A 368 16.70 26.33 -10.58
CA ASN A 368 15.91 27.53 -10.87
C ASN A 368 15.99 28.52 -9.70
N ALA A 369 15.86 28.03 -8.46
CA ALA A 369 15.90 28.87 -7.27
C ALA A 369 17.22 29.64 -7.05
N PHE A 370 18.34 29.14 -7.58
CA PHE A 370 19.66 29.81 -7.49
C PHE A 370 20.08 30.50 -8.79
N SER A 371 19.47 30.16 -9.92
CA SER A 371 19.69 30.87 -11.19
C SER A 371 19.20 32.30 -11.09
N ASP A 372 18.02 32.52 -10.50
CA ASP A 372 17.42 33.83 -10.28
C ASP A 372 18.25 34.74 -9.35
N MET A 373 19.07 34.15 -8.48
CA MET A 373 19.97 34.88 -7.58
C MET A 373 21.33 35.23 -8.20
N SER A 374 21.65 34.62 -9.35
CA SER A 374 22.93 34.77 -10.04
C SER A 374 22.87 35.75 -11.22
N ALA A 375 21.66 36.12 -11.64
CA ALA A 375 21.39 37.23 -12.55
C ALA A 375 21.40 38.57 -11.78
#